data_AF-A0A0W0UJP6-F1
#
_entry.id   AF-A0A0W0UJP6-F1
#
_cell.length_a   1.000
_cell.length_b   1.000
_cell.length_c   1.000
_cell.angle_alpha   90.00
_cell.angle_beta   90.00
_cell.angle_gamma   90.00
#
_symmetry.space_group_name_H-M   'P 1'
#
loop_
_entity.id
_entity.type
_entity.pdbx_description
1 polymer ?
#
loop_
_entity_poly.entity_id
_entity_poly.type
_entity_poly.pdbx_seq_one_letter_code
_entity_poly.pdbx_strand_id
1 'polypeptide(L)'
;MMFKSKLIAFAGALVIAGSSFAAFKAPPVCPAVSAIKVAGLSNAEELMPKLYFAYEISTYGTDNTWVFASGPFEGEDDEEALEEANKALRYLSGSPVAEPDEGGWVCLYELDEQHFAVALQSDIMPSPYKIRRYLGKKH
;
A
#
# COMPACT_ATOMS: atom_id res chain seq x y z
N MET A 1 -65.37 -38.33 9.81
CA MET A 1 -64.23 -37.93 10.67
C MET A 1 -62.95 -38.19 9.87
N MET A 2 -62.41 -37.16 9.22
CA MET A 2 -61.25 -36.34 9.63
C MET A 2 -59.89 -36.92 9.22
N PHE A 3 -59.36 -36.37 8.12
CA PHE A 3 -57.96 -36.44 7.65
C PHE A 3 -56.97 -36.17 8.78
N LYS A 4 -55.85 -36.91 8.87
CA LYS A 4 -54.53 -36.35 9.23
C LYS A 4 -53.37 -37.12 8.57
N SER A 5 -52.74 -36.42 7.63
CA SER A 5 -51.47 -36.72 6.97
C SER A 5 -50.34 -36.96 7.97
N LYS A 6 -49.41 -37.88 7.67
CA LYS A 6 -48.09 -37.95 8.32
C LYS A 6 -47.00 -38.07 7.26
N LEU A 7 -46.62 -36.92 6.72
CA LEU A 7 -45.32 -36.67 6.10
C LEU A 7 -44.23 -37.00 7.13
N ILE A 8 -43.50 -38.10 6.95
CA ILE A 8 -42.29 -38.38 7.72
C ILE A 8 -41.12 -37.75 6.97
N ALA A 9 -40.45 -36.84 7.66
CA ALA A 9 -39.51 -35.86 7.16
C ALA A 9 -38.18 -36.49 6.71
N PHE A 10 -37.74 -36.17 5.49
CA PHE A 10 -36.34 -36.21 5.09
C PHE A 10 -35.62 -35.03 5.75
N ALA A 11 -35.03 -35.25 6.93
CA ALA A 11 -34.13 -34.29 7.58
C ALA A 11 -32.71 -34.86 7.55
N GLY A 12 -32.01 -34.62 6.46
CA GLY A 12 -30.69 -35.21 6.24
C GLY A 12 -29.89 -34.48 5.17
N ALA A 13 -29.89 -33.15 5.17
CA ALA A 13 -28.89 -32.39 4.44
C ALA A 13 -28.75 -30.98 5.03
N LEU A 14 -27.50 -30.51 4.97
CA LEU A 14 -27.08 -29.12 5.11
C LEU A 14 -26.72 -28.61 6.52
N VAL A 15 -25.65 -29.19 7.08
CA VAL A 15 -24.73 -28.42 7.91
C VAL A 15 -23.37 -28.37 7.20
N ILE A 16 -23.30 -27.66 6.08
CA ILE A 16 -22.03 -27.16 5.55
C ILE A 16 -22.28 -25.74 5.05
N ALA A 17 -22.50 -24.84 6.00
CA ALA A 17 -22.25 -23.42 5.79
C ALA A 17 -21.22 -22.98 6.83
N GLY A 18 -20.06 -23.65 6.82
CA GLY A 18 -18.84 -23.08 7.36
C GLY A 18 -18.39 -22.00 6.38
N SER A 19 -19.04 -20.85 6.42
CA SER A 19 -18.57 -19.66 5.71
C SER A 19 -17.23 -19.28 6.32
N SER A 20 -16.16 -19.77 5.70
CA SER A 20 -14.81 -19.25 5.89
C SER A 20 -14.79 -17.81 5.42
N PHE A 21 -15.23 -16.89 6.27
CA PHE A 21 -14.86 -15.49 6.14
C PHE A 21 -13.38 -15.41 6.48
N ALA A 22 -12.55 -15.62 5.46
CA ALA A 22 -11.15 -15.24 5.53
C ALA A 22 -11.11 -13.76 5.92
N ALA A 23 -10.60 -13.52 7.14
CA ALA A 23 -10.30 -12.25 7.77
C ALA A 23 -10.40 -11.02 6.85
N PHE A 24 -11.59 -10.43 6.75
CA PHE A 24 -11.73 -9.07 6.23
C PHE A 24 -11.20 -8.13 7.31
N LYS A 25 -9.87 -8.05 7.44
CA LYS A 25 -9.22 -7.04 8.28
C LYS A 25 -9.66 -5.69 7.71
N ALA A 26 -10.16 -4.81 8.57
CA ALA A 26 -10.46 -3.44 8.18
C ALA A 26 -9.22 -2.82 7.51
N PRO A 27 -9.40 -1.96 6.48
CA PRO A 27 -8.27 -1.28 5.86
C PRO A 27 -7.43 -0.57 6.93
N PRO A 28 -6.10 -0.74 6.94
CA PRO A 28 -5.25 -0.07 7.89
C PRO A 28 -5.26 1.43 7.64
N VAL A 29 -4.93 2.20 8.67
CA VAL A 29 -4.75 3.65 8.55
C VAL A 29 -3.48 3.93 7.75
N CYS A 30 -3.59 4.73 6.69
CA CYS A 30 -2.45 5.18 5.91
C CYS A 30 -1.56 6.13 6.73
N PRO A 31 -0.23 6.09 6.52
CA PRO A 31 0.69 7.08 7.08
C PRO A 31 0.24 8.53 6.88
N ALA A 32 0.36 9.36 7.91
CA ALA A 32 0.09 10.78 7.76
C ALA A 32 1.22 11.45 6.96
N VAL A 33 0.88 12.37 6.05
CA VAL A 33 1.84 13.17 5.28
C VAL A 33 2.85 13.87 6.17
N SER A 34 2.41 14.39 7.32
CA SER A 34 3.30 15.02 8.31
C SER A 34 4.31 14.04 8.90
N ALA A 35 3.91 12.81 9.17
CA ALA A 35 4.82 11.77 9.69
C ALA A 35 5.86 11.37 8.63
N ILE A 36 5.45 11.25 7.37
CA ILE A 36 6.37 10.98 6.24
C ILE A 36 7.38 12.13 6.08
N LYS A 37 6.90 13.37 6.09
CA LYS A 37 7.76 14.58 5.98
C LYS A 37 8.79 14.68 7.11
N VAL A 38 8.41 14.28 8.33
CA VAL A 38 9.32 14.30 9.50
C VAL A 38 10.34 13.16 9.44
N ALA A 39 9.93 11.97 8.99
CA ALA A 39 10.84 10.85 8.84
C ALA A 39 11.89 11.10 7.74
N GLY A 40 11.49 11.73 6.64
CA GLY A 40 12.33 11.88 5.45
C GLY A 40 12.51 10.55 4.71
N LEU A 41 13.41 10.56 3.73
CA LEU A 41 13.85 9.37 3.00
C LEU A 41 15.32 9.12 3.31
N SER A 42 15.70 7.87 3.58
CA SER A 42 17.10 7.51 3.89
C SER A 42 17.75 6.59 2.87
N ASN A 43 17.00 6.05 1.91
CA ASN A 43 17.51 5.11 0.91
C ASN A 43 17.09 5.54 -0.49
N ALA A 44 17.93 5.28 -1.48
CA ALA A 44 17.59 5.40 -2.89
C ALA A 44 18.11 4.18 -3.66
N GLU A 45 17.35 3.79 -4.67
CA GLU A 45 17.68 2.66 -5.54
C GLU A 45 17.44 3.04 -7.00
N GLU A 46 18.33 2.58 -7.88
CA GLU A 46 18.19 2.82 -9.32
C GLU A 46 17.02 2.01 -9.88
N LEU A 47 16.03 2.71 -10.44
CA LEU A 47 14.89 2.12 -11.11
C LEU A 47 15.20 1.80 -12.56
N MET A 48 15.90 2.70 -13.24
CA MET A 48 16.34 2.66 -14.64
C MET A 48 17.63 3.50 -14.77
N PRO A 49 18.42 3.40 -15.86
CA PRO A 49 19.62 4.21 -16.04
C PRO A 49 19.39 5.69 -15.72
N LYS A 50 20.05 6.20 -14.66
CA LYS A 50 19.93 7.59 -14.16
C LYS A 50 18.57 8.01 -13.60
N LEU A 51 17.66 7.06 -13.35
CA LEU A 51 16.35 7.29 -12.74
C LEU A 51 16.23 6.44 -11.50
N TYR A 52 16.05 7.09 -10.37
CA TYR A 52 16.04 6.49 -9.06
C TYR A 52 14.67 6.60 -8.42
N PHE A 53 14.40 5.77 -7.42
CA PHE A 53 13.34 6.04 -6.47
C PHE A 53 13.96 6.05 -5.08
N ALA A 54 13.42 6.88 -4.19
CA ALA A 54 13.86 6.97 -2.81
C ALA A 54 12.76 6.44 -1.90
N TYR A 55 13.16 5.83 -0.78
CA TYR A 55 12.24 5.18 0.13
C TYR A 55 12.70 5.22 1.60
N GLU A 56 11.71 5.01 2.47
CA GLU A 56 11.89 4.86 3.91
C GLU A 56 10.95 3.80 4.48
N ILE A 57 11.48 2.98 5.39
CA ILE A 57 10.72 1.93 6.07
C ILE A 57 10.46 2.37 7.51
N SER A 58 9.20 2.65 7.84
CA SER A 58 8.82 3.13 9.16
C SER A 58 7.38 2.76 9.49
N THR A 59 7.00 2.87 10.76
CA THR A 59 5.60 2.74 11.16
C THR A 59 4.79 3.99 10.90
N TYR A 60 5.46 5.16 10.79
CA TYR A 60 4.85 6.48 10.66
C TYR A 60 3.76 6.78 11.70
N GLY A 61 3.90 6.19 12.90
CA GLY A 61 2.92 6.32 13.98
C GLY A 61 1.64 5.50 13.79
N THR A 62 1.61 4.57 12.83
CA THR A 62 0.52 3.61 12.64
C THR A 62 0.86 2.26 13.30
N ASP A 63 -0.13 1.35 13.36
CA ASP A 63 0.05 -0.02 13.88
C ASP A 63 0.82 -0.94 12.92
N ASN A 64 1.08 -0.50 11.67
CA ASN A 64 1.72 -1.31 10.65
C ASN A 64 3.04 -0.68 10.21
N THR A 65 3.97 -1.52 9.73
CA THR A 65 5.16 -1.06 9.03
C THR A 65 4.81 -0.77 7.58
N TRP A 66 5.33 0.36 7.09
CA TRP A 66 5.15 0.82 5.73
C TRP A 66 6.49 1.12 5.08
N VAL A 67 6.56 0.78 3.81
CA VAL A 67 7.59 1.27 2.90
C VAL A 67 6.98 2.43 2.14
N PHE A 68 7.38 3.65 2.49
CA PHE A 68 7.03 4.82 1.69
C PHE A 68 8.10 5.00 0.62
N ALA A 69 7.70 5.09 -0.64
CA ALA A 69 8.57 5.28 -1.79
C ALA A 69 8.05 6.41 -2.68
N SER A 70 8.98 7.18 -3.25
CA SER A 70 8.69 8.23 -4.23
C SER A 70 9.71 8.27 -5.35
N GLY A 71 9.31 8.78 -6.50
CA GLY A 71 10.16 8.87 -7.68
C GLY A 71 9.35 8.94 -8.97
N PRO A 72 9.94 8.82 -10.15
CA PRO A 72 11.37 8.65 -10.37
C PRO A 72 12.11 10.00 -10.29
N PHE A 73 13.28 10.02 -9.66
CA PHE A 73 14.16 11.19 -9.62
C PHE A 73 15.36 10.99 -10.55
N GLU A 74 15.69 11.99 -11.36
CA GLU A 74 16.91 11.98 -12.16
C GLU A 74 18.13 12.27 -11.27
N GLY A 75 19.24 11.55 -11.49
CA GLY A 75 20.49 11.76 -10.76
C GLY A 75 21.66 11.00 -11.41
N GLU A 76 22.89 11.43 -11.12
CA GLU A 76 24.11 10.70 -11.52
C GLU A 76 24.44 9.55 -10.55
N ASP A 77 23.99 9.65 -9.29
CA ASP A 77 24.10 8.64 -8.25
C ASP A 77 22.88 8.63 -7.28
N ASP A 78 22.90 7.69 -6.34
CA ASP A 78 21.85 7.48 -5.35
C ASP A 78 21.77 8.61 -4.32
N GLU A 79 22.90 9.25 -3.98
CA GLU A 79 22.96 10.37 -3.03
C GLU A 79 22.28 11.61 -3.61
N GLU A 80 22.59 11.98 -4.85
CA GLU A 80 21.93 13.10 -5.56
C GLU A 80 20.42 12.88 -5.67
N ALA A 81 20.00 11.67 -6.06
CA ALA A 81 18.60 11.32 -6.14
C ALA A 81 17.89 11.37 -4.77
N LEU A 82 18.55 10.92 -3.70
CA LEU A 82 18.02 10.95 -2.35
C LEU A 82 17.84 12.38 -1.84
N GLU A 83 18.77 13.28 -2.15
CA GLU A 83 18.64 14.70 -1.83
C GLU A 83 17.43 15.34 -2.53
N GLU A 84 17.29 15.13 -3.83
CA GLU A 84 16.16 15.65 -4.61
C GLU A 84 14.83 15.08 -4.12
N ALA A 85 14.79 13.79 -3.80
CA ALA A 85 13.60 13.17 -3.23
C ALA A 85 13.17 13.79 -1.90
N ASN A 86 14.12 14.04 -0.99
CA ASN A 86 13.85 14.71 0.27
C ASN A 86 13.39 16.16 0.07
N LYS A 87 13.95 16.88 -0.92
CA LYS A 87 13.48 18.22 -1.29
C LYS A 87 12.03 18.17 -1.81
N ALA A 88 11.70 17.18 -2.63
CA ALA A 88 10.37 17.00 -3.21
C ALA A 88 9.30 16.75 -2.13
N LEU A 89 9.64 16.11 -1.01
CA LEU A 89 8.70 15.84 0.10
C LEU A 89 7.96 17.08 0.57
N ARG A 90 8.49 18.31 0.41
CA ARG A 90 7.76 19.54 0.74
C ARG A 90 6.39 19.64 0.04
N TYR A 91 6.29 19.09 -1.17
CA TYR A 91 5.08 19.06 -1.99
C TYR A 91 4.16 17.88 -1.67
N LEU A 92 4.63 16.89 -0.90
CA LEU A 92 3.82 15.73 -0.53
C LEU A 92 2.53 16.17 0.15
N SER A 93 1.41 15.63 -0.34
CA SER A 93 0.06 15.96 0.10
C SER A 93 -0.88 14.77 -0.11
N GLY A 94 -2.17 14.98 0.18
CA GLY A 94 -3.21 13.96 0.13
C GLY A 94 -3.54 13.36 1.51
N SER A 95 -4.68 12.66 1.54
CA SER A 95 -5.16 11.90 2.69
C SER A 95 -5.72 10.56 2.17
N PRO A 96 -4.84 9.64 1.74
CA PRO A 96 -5.29 8.43 1.08
C PRO A 96 -6.07 7.50 2.00
N VAL A 97 -6.94 6.74 1.37
CA VAL A 97 -7.56 5.55 1.96
C VAL A 97 -6.75 4.34 1.51
N ALA A 98 -6.51 3.39 2.41
CA ALA A 98 -5.78 2.18 2.08
C ALA A 98 -6.58 1.33 1.08
N GLU A 99 -5.96 1.01 -0.05
CA GLU A 99 -6.50 0.15 -1.09
C GLU A 99 -5.84 -1.24 -1.02
N PRO A 100 -6.55 -2.32 -1.32
CA PRO A 100 -5.96 -3.65 -1.37
C PRO A 100 -4.93 -3.73 -2.50
N ASP A 101 -3.76 -4.30 -2.21
CA ASP A 101 -2.71 -4.62 -3.18
C ASP A 101 -2.29 -6.09 -3.07
N GLU A 102 -1.57 -6.60 -4.09
CA GLU A 102 -0.93 -7.91 -4.08
C GLU A 102 -0.05 -8.09 -2.83
N GLY A 103 -0.57 -8.82 -1.85
CA GLY A 103 0.13 -9.15 -0.60
C GLY A 103 -0.01 -8.13 0.53
N GLY A 104 -0.89 -7.12 0.42
CA GLY A 104 -1.07 -6.14 1.51
C GLY A 104 -2.00 -4.99 1.16
N TRP A 105 -1.66 -3.81 1.67
CA TRP A 105 -2.37 -2.57 1.43
C TRP A 105 -1.45 -1.51 0.83
N VAL A 106 -2.01 -0.61 0.05
CA VAL A 106 -1.31 0.50 -0.58
C VAL A 106 -2.04 1.82 -0.31
N CYS A 107 -1.27 2.88 -0.09
CA CYS A 107 -1.76 4.25 0.04
C CYS A 107 -1.06 5.11 -1.00
N LEU A 108 -1.83 5.78 -1.87
CA LEU A 108 -1.30 6.62 -2.95
C LEU A 108 -1.37 8.08 -2.53
N TYR A 109 -0.25 8.80 -2.60
CA TYR A 109 -0.14 10.20 -2.23
C TYR A 109 0.09 11.06 -3.46
N GLU A 110 -0.14 12.36 -3.29
CA GLU A 110 0.13 13.37 -4.30
C GLU A 110 1.47 14.04 -3.99
N LEU A 111 2.34 14.18 -4.98
CA LEU A 111 3.64 14.86 -4.84
C LEU A 111 3.77 15.99 -5.85
N ASP A 112 3.92 15.64 -7.12
CA ASP A 112 3.79 16.53 -8.26
C ASP A 112 3.41 15.72 -9.52
N GLU A 113 3.36 16.35 -10.69
CA GLU A 113 2.94 15.69 -11.94
C GLU A 113 3.96 14.68 -12.52
N GLN A 114 5.20 14.71 -12.03
CA GLN A 114 6.34 13.94 -12.54
C GLN A 114 6.65 12.74 -11.65
N HIS A 115 6.31 12.82 -10.36
CA HIS A 115 6.68 11.82 -9.36
C HIS A 115 5.46 11.10 -8.75
N PHE A 116 5.55 9.77 -8.63
CA PHE A 116 4.69 8.98 -7.76
C PHE A 116 5.10 9.14 -6.30
N ALA A 117 4.14 8.96 -5.39
CA ALA A 117 4.38 8.79 -3.97
C ALA A 117 3.43 7.71 -3.42
N VAL A 118 3.97 6.69 -2.77
CA VAL A 118 3.20 5.51 -2.35
C VAL A 118 3.71 4.96 -1.03
N ALA A 119 2.80 4.54 -0.15
CA ALA A 119 3.12 3.71 1.00
C ALA A 119 2.59 2.28 0.80
N LEU A 120 3.48 1.30 0.88
CA LEU A 120 3.18 -0.11 0.75
C LEU A 120 3.27 -0.75 2.14
N GLN A 121 2.24 -1.47 2.55
CA GLN A 121 2.29 -2.20 3.81
C GLN A 121 3.26 -3.37 3.67
N SER A 122 4.47 -3.21 4.19
CA SER A 122 5.52 -4.20 4.20
C SER A 122 6.61 -3.78 5.19
N ASP A 123 7.33 -4.76 5.72
CA ASP A 123 8.53 -4.61 6.54
C ASP A 123 9.82 -4.65 5.72
N ILE A 124 9.73 -4.97 4.42
CA ILE A 124 10.85 -5.05 3.51
C ILE A 124 10.57 -4.27 2.23
N MET A 125 11.62 -3.71 1.63
CA MET A 125 11.50 -3.04 0.33
C MET A 125 11.03 -4.04 -0.74
N PRO A 126 9.89 -3.80 -1.43
CA PRO A 126 9.47 -4.64 -2.53
C PRO A 126 10.42 -4.52 -3.73
N SER A 127 10.49 -5.56 -4.57
CA SER A 127 11.39 -5.52 -5.73
C SER A 127 11.16 -4.27 -6.61
N PRO A 128 12.20 -3.69 -7.23
CA PRO A 128 12.06 -2.52 -8.11
C PRO A 128 11.01 -2.73 -9.21
N TYR A 129 10.83 -3.97 -9.70
CA TYR A 129 9.77 -4.33 -10.64
C TYR A 129 8.36 -4.04 -10.11
N LYS A 130 8.10 -4.30 -8.83
CA LYS A 130 6.81 -3.97 -8.19
C LYS A 130 6.65 -2.45 -8.06
N ILE A 131 7.73 -1.70 -7.82
CA ILE A 131 7.68 -0.23 -7.76
C ILE A 131 7.38 0.40 -9.12
N ARG A 132 7.98 -0.12 -10.21
CA ARG A 132 7.75 0.39 -11.56
C ARG A 132 6.28 0.48 -11.97
N ARG A 133 5.41 -0.37 -11.41
CA ARG A 133 3.97 -0.35 -11.71
C ARG A 133 3.27 0.96 -11.26
N TYR A 134 3.88 1.70 -10.33
CA TYR A 134 3.37 2.96 -9.81
C TYR A 134 3.80 4.17 -10.64
N LEU A 135 4.78 4.04 -11.53
CA LEU A 135 5.22 5.13 -12.43
C LEU A 135 4.08 5.71 -13.27
N GLY A 136 3.05 4.91 -13.60
CA GLY A 136 1.90 5.34 -14.37
C GLY A 136 0.66 5.69 -13.54
N LYS A 137 0.68 5.45 -12.21
CA LYS A 137 -0.46 5.78 -11.33
C LYS A 137 -0.33 7.23 -10.88
N LYS A 138 -0.86 8.14 -11.69
CA LYS A 138 -1.05 9.55 -11.35
C LYS A 138 -2.40 9.74 -10.66
N HIS A 139 -2.44 10.54 -9.60
CA HIS A 139 -3.65 11.16 -9.07
C HIS A 139 -3.35 12.62 -8.79
#